data_AF-A0A413JZB2-F1
#
_entry.id   AF-A0A413JZB2-F1
#
_cell.length_a   1.000
_cell.length_b   1.000
_cell.length_c   1.000
_cell.angle_alpha   90.00
_cell.angle_beta   90.00
_cell.angle_gamma   90.00
#
_symmetry.space_group_name_H-M   'P 1'
#
loop_
_entity.id
_entity.type
_entity.pdbx_description
1 polymer ?
#
loop_
_entity_poly.entity_id
_entity_poly.type
_entity_poly.pdbx_seq_one_letter_code
_entity_poly.pdbx_strand_id
1 'polypeptide(L)' 'MKVGEYSYSIHGRNYRICVCDYSDGKTQISSPVRNEPLYIDREEARKRVYELNGWKYKPKMTKHE' A
#
# COMPACT_ATOMS: atom_id res chain seq x y z
N MET A 1 -3.85 -11.15 0.73
CA MET A 1 -4.57 -9.98 0.20
C MET A 1 -5.97 -10.41 -0.18
N LYS A 2 -6.96 -9.79 0.46
CA LYS A 2 -8.38 -9.98 0.15
C LYS A 2 -8.79 -8.99 -0.94
N VAL A 3 -9.83 -9.31 -1.70
CA VAL A 3 -10.42 -8.36 -2.64
C VAL A 3 -10.83 -7.08 -1.87
N GLY A 4 -10.45 -5.92 -2.39
CA GLY A 4 -10.62 -4.62 -1.76
C GLY A 4 -9.48 -4.20 -0.81
N GLU A 5 -8.51 -5.07 -0.53
CA GLU A 5 -7.34 -4.72 0.30
C GLU A 5 -6.34 -3.90 -0.52
N TYR A 6 -5.84 -2.83 0.08
CA TYR A 6 -4.82 -1.95 -0.51
C TYR A 6 -3.42 -2.43 -0.15
N SER A 7 -2.49 -2.28 -1.08
CA SER A 7 -1.07 -2.54 -0.89
C SER A 7 -0.25 -1.52 -1.67
N TYR A 8 1.05 -1.43 -1.39
CA TYR A 8 1.97 -0.65 -2.22
C TYR A 8 2.92 -1.58 -2.96
N SER A 9 3.24 -1.24 -4.19
CA SER A 9 4.21 -1.93 -5.03
C SER A 9 5.30 -0.95 -5.51
N ILE A 10 6.49 -1.46 -5.82
CA ILE A 10 7.59 -0.64 -6.30
C ILE A 10 7.34 -0.30 -7.78
N HIS A 11 7.42 0.98 -8.12
CA HIS A 11 7.29 1.50 -9.46
C HIS A 11 8.47 2.43 -9.78
N GLY A 12 9.53 1.85 -10.35
CA GLY A 12 10.79 2.56 -10.56
C GLY A 12 11.44 2.93 -9.23
N ARG A 13 11.61 4.24 -8.99
CA ARG A 13 12.15 4.79 -7.73
C ARG A 13 11.08 5.16 -6.71
N ASN A 14 9.81 4.99 -7.07
CA ASN A 14 8.66 5.38 -6.24
C ASN A 14 7.84 4.15 -5.85
N TYR A 15 6.86 4.35 -4.99
CA TYR A 15 5.90 3.36 -4.53
C TYR A 15 4.51 3.73 -5.03
N ARG A 16 3.81 2.76 -5.60
CA ARG A 16 2.46 2.92 -6.15
C ARG A 16 1.46 2.16 -5.31
N ILE A 17 0.35 2.80 -4.94
CA ILE A 17 -0.75 2.13 -4.26
C ILE A 17 -1.58 1.33 -5.27
N CYS A 18 -1.83 0.07 -4.96
CA CYS A 18 -2.68 -0.82 -5.71
C CYS A 18 -3.79 -1.36 -4.80
N VAL A 19 -4.96 -1.62 -5.38
CA VAL A 19 -6.07 -2.32 -4.74
C VAL A 19 -6.18 -3.71 -5.35
N CYS A 20 -6.45 -4.71 -4.52
CA CYS A 20 -6.70 -6.07 -4.99
C CYS A 20 -8.11 -6.16 -5.58
N ASP A 21 -8.24 -6.29 -6.90
CA ASP A 21 -9.54 -6.44 -7.57
C ASP A 21 -10.03 -7.89 -7.55
N TYR A 22 -9.09 -8.85 -7.58
CA TYR A 22 -9.40 -10.28 -7.61
C TYR A 22 -8.37 -11.08 -6.83
N SER A 23 -8.85 -12.05 -6.05
CA SER A 23 -8.00 -12.98 -5.29
C SER A 23 -8.73 -14.31 -5.13
N ASP A 24 -8.13 -15.40 -5.63
CA ASP A 24 -8.66 -16.78 -5.54
C ASP A 24 -7.68 -17.72 -4.82
N GLY A 25 -6.77 -17.14 -3.99
CA GLY A 25 -5.72 -17.89 -3.28
C GLY A 25 -4.59 -18.42 -4.17
N LYS A 26 -4.83 -18.66 -5.46
CA LYS A 26 -3.82 -19.03 -6.47
C LYS A 26 -3.38 -17.85 -7.34
N THR A 27 -4.34 -17.01 -7.72
CA THR A 27 -4.10 -15.84 -8.57
C THR A 27 -4.59 -14.59 -7.86
N GLN A 28 -3.80 -13.54 -8.00
CA GLN A 28 -4.11 -12.21 -7.50
C GLN A 28 -3.97 -11.21 -8.62
N ILE A 29 -4.99 -10.37 -8.79
CA ILE A 29 -4.98 -9.26 -9.74
C ILE A 29 -5.17 -7.99 -8.92
N SER A 30 -4.24 -7.07 -9.10
CA SER A 30 -4.25 -5.78 -8.41
C SER A 30 -4.12 -4.65 -9.42
N SER A 31 -5.06 -3.72 -9.38
CA SER A 31 -5.02 -2.51 -10.20
C SER A 31 -4.46 -1.33 -9.42
N PRO A 32 -3.79 -0.40 -10.09
CA PRO A 32 -3.37 0.83 -9.46
C PRO A 32 -4.58 1.71 -9.10
N VAL A 33 -4.51 2.36 -7.93
CA VAL A 33 -5.55 3.30 -7.52
C VAL A 33 -5.41 4.59 -8.32
N ARG A 34 -6.45 4.95 -9.10
CA ARG A 34 -6.38 6.03 -10.09
C ARG A 34 -6.14 7.42 -9.49
N ASN A 35 -6.61 7.67 -8.28
CA ASN A 35 -6.49 8.97 -7.61
C ASN A 35 -5.33 9.03 -6.61
N GLU A 36 -4.44 8.03 -6.58
CA GLU A 36 -3.31 7.99 -5.66
C GLU A 36 -2.01 8.41 -6.36
N PRO A 37 -1.22 9.30 -5.74
CA PRO A 37 0.09 9.67 -6.27
C PRO A 37 1.08 8.50 -6.15
N LEU A 38 2.21 8.66 -6.83
CA LEU A 38 3.40 7.86 -6.55
C LEU A 38 4.13 8.45 -5.34
N TYR A 39 4.41 7.62 -4.35
CA TYR A 39 5.10 8.00 -3.13
C TYR A 39 6.60 7.82 -3.31
N ILE A 40 7.39 8.83 -2.97
CA ILE A 40 8.86 8.71 -3.00
C ILE A 40 9.34 7.89 -1.81
N ASP A 41 8.74 8.13 -0.64
CA ASP A 41 9.10 7.47 0.60
C ASP A 41 8.21 6.24 0.87
N ARG A 42 8.86 5.17 1.36
CA ARG A 42 8.18 3.90 1.65
C ARG A 42 7.24 4.03 2.84
N GLU A 43 7.59 4.81 3.85
CA GLU A 43 6.78 4.99 5.04
C GLU A 43 5.52 5.79 4.74
N GLU A 44 5.59 6.79 3.85
CA GLU A 44 4.41 7.50 3.36
C GLU A 44 3.46 6.57 2.59
N ALA A 45 3.99 5.75 1.67
CA ALA A 45 3.20 4.74 0.96
C ALA A 45 2.55 3.74 1.94
N ARG A 46 3.30 3.30 2.96
CA ARG A 46 2.81 2.40 4.00
C ARG A 46 1.72 3.05 4.84
N LYS A 47 1.91 4.30 5.27
CA LYS A 47 0.91 5.04 6.05
C LYS A 47 -0.40 5.15 5.26
N ARG A 48 -0.30 5.49 3.97
CA ARG A 48 -1.46 5.56 3.10
C ARG A 48 -2.20 4.23 2.95
N VAL A 49 -1.48 3.13 2.75
CA VAL A 49 -2.08 1.78 2.72
C VAL A 49 -2.83 1.48 4.01
N TYR A 50 -2.29 1.87 5.17
CA TYR A 50 -2.97 1.65 6.45
C TYR A 50 -4.25 2.49 6.54
N GLU A 51 -4.21 3.77 6.12
CA GLU A 51 -5.39 4.63 6.07
C GLU A 51 -6.49 4.05 5.16
N LEU A 52 -6.13 3.62 3.95
CA LEU A 52 -7.07 3.05 2.98
C LEU A 52 -7.68 1.73 3.44
N ASN A 53 -6.94 0.91 4.18
CA ASN A 53 -7.45 -0.33 4.77
C ASN A 53 -8.14 -0.13 6.13
N GLY A 54 -8.16 1.08 6.70
CA GLY A 54 -8.66 1.33 8.04
C GLY A 54 -7.83 0.67 9.16
N TRP A 55 -6.56 0.38 8.90
CA TRP A 55 -5.66 -0.23 9.88
C TRP A 55 -5.06 0.81 10.82
N LYS A 56 -4.87 0.44 12.09
CA LYS A 56 -4.16 1.30 13.05
C LYS A 56 -2.68 1.41 12.67
N TYR A 57 -2.30 2.55 12.08
CA TYR A 57 -0.91 2.85 11.79
C TYR A 57 -0.15 3.09 13.10
N LYS A 58 0.82 2.22 13.38
CA LYS A 58 1.80 2.43 14.44
C LYS A 58 3.11 2.87 13.77
N PRO A 59 3.50 4.15 13.88
CA PRO A 59 4.81 4.56 13.39
C PRO A 59 5.86 3.72 14.11
N LYS A 60 6.87 3.25 13.37
CA LYS A 60 8.07 2.73 14.03
C LYS A 60 8.71 3.96 14.67
N MET A 61 8.63 4.09 15.99
CA MET A 61 9.46 5.06 16.71
C MET A 61 10.90 4.76 16.33
N THR A 62 11.49 5.61 15.49
CA THR A 62 12.93 5.74 15.40
C THR A 62 13.37 6.15 16.79
N LYS A 63 13.92 5.20 17.56
CA LYS A 63 14.73 5.54 18.72
C LYS A 63 15.92 6.32 18.17
N HIS A 64 15.82 7.65 18.18
CA HIS A 64 16.99 8.49 18.28
C HIS A 64 17.47 8.33 19.72
N GLU A 65 18.47 7.47 19.90
CA GLU A 65 19.31 7.40 21.09
C GLU A 65 20.70 7.89 20.70
#